data_AF-A0A497HIN5-F1
#
_entry.id   AF-A0A497HIN5-F1
#
_cell.length_a   1.000
_cell.length_b   1.000
_cell.length_c   1.000
_cell.angle_alpha   90.00
_cell.angle_beta   90.00
_cell.angle_gamma   90.00
#
_symmetry.space_group_name_H-M   'P 1'
#
loop_
_entity.id
_entity.type
_entity.pdbx_description
1 polymer ?
#
loop_
_entity_poly.entity_id
_entity_poly.type
_entity_poly.pdbx_seq_one_letter_code
_entity_poly.pdbx_strand_id
1 'polypeptide(L)'
;SYGLFWLSFVGLLIMPNVVGINSPSNVGLAAYLFMWGLFTFMMFFSTLKMNRALQVVFLSLAILFWILTLGEITGNPIITKIAGIEGIFCGFSAIYLAIAEVTNEIYGREVLPIGKV
;
A
#
# COMPACT_ATOMS: atom_id res chain seq x y z
N SER A 1 -1.06 2.65 -11.42
CA SER A 1 0.27 2.45 -10.80
C SER A 1 0.32 1.24 -9.87
N TYR A 2 -0.51 1.14 -8.84
CA TYR A 2 -0.41 0.04 -7.85
C TYR A 2 -0.61 -1.39 -8.40
N GLY A 3 -1.33 -1.58 -9.51
CA GLY A 3 -1.33 -2.88 -10.20
C GLY A 3 0.05 -3.28 -10.73
N LEU A 4 0.83 -2.32 -11.24
CA LEU A 4 2.22 -2.55 -11.67
C LEU A 4 3.16 -2.73 -10.48
N PHE A 5 2.88 -2.11 -9.33
CA PHE A 5 3.59 -2.44 -8.08
C PHE A 5 3.51 -3.95 -7.81
N TRP A 6 2.30 -4.51 -7.74
CA TRP A 6 2.14 -5.94 -7.44
C TRP A 6 2.82 -6.85 -8.46
N LEU A 7 2.66 -6.57 -9.75
CA LEU A 7 3.31 -7.35 -10.81
C LEU A 7 4.85 -7.27 -10.74
N SER A 8 5.40 -6.07 -10.54
CA SER A 8 6.84 -5.87 -10.43
C SER A 8 7.41 -6.46 -9.13
N PHE A 9 6.68 -6.39 -8.02
CA PHE A 9 7.08 -6.97 -6.73
C PHE A 9 7.13 -8.50 -6.83
N VAL A 10 6.10 -9.13 -7.39
CA VAL A 10 6.11 -10.57 -7.67
C VAL A 10 7.27 -10.95 -8.61
N GLY A 11 7.51 -10.14 -9.65
CA GLY A 11 8.65 -10.29 -10.54
C GLY A 11 9.99 -10.27 -9.79
N LEU A 12 10.20 -9.31 -8.90
CA LEU A 12 11.42 -9.20 -8.08
C LEU A 12 11.66 -10.44 -7.19
N LEU A 13 10.60 -11.06 -6.68
CA LEU A 13 10.69 -12.21 -5.78
C LEU A 13 10.84 -13.55 -6.51
N ILE A 14 10.16 -13.72 -7.64
CA ILE A 14 10.05 -15.02 -8.31
C ILE A 14 11.01 -15.13 -9.50
N MET A 15 11.14 -14.09 -10.31
CA MET A 15 11.89 -14.13 -11.56
C MET A 15 13.36 -14.55 -11.38
N PRO A 16 14.09 -14.12 -10.34
CA PRO A 16 15.47 -14.57 -10.12
C PRO A 16 15.62 -16.09 -10.11
N ASN A 17 14.68 -16.78 -9.46
CA ASN A 17 14.66 -18.25 -9.37
C ASN A 17 14.27 -18.91 -10.71
N VAL A 18 13.50 -18.22 -11.56
CA VAL A 18 13.05 -18.73 -12.87
C VAL A 18 14.12 -18.58 -13.94
N VAL A 19 14.83 -17.44 -13.96
CA VAL A 19 15.80 -17.11 -15.02
C VAL A 19 17.26 -17.34 -14.61
N GLY A 20 17.51 -17.78 -13.37
CA GLY A 20 18.85 -18.13 -12.88
C GLY A 20 19.74 -16.92 -12.57
N ILE A 21 19.15 -15.83 -12.09
CA ILE A 21 19.90 -14.64 -11.63
C ILE A 21 19.81 -14.49 -10.11
N ASN A 22 20.69 -13.66 -9.56
CA ASN A 22 20.71 -13.39 -8.12
C ASN A 22 19.44 -12.63 -7.68
N SER A 23 18.93 -12.98 -6.50
CA SER A 23 17.87 -12.21 -5.85
C SER A 23 18.34 -10.78 -5.52
N PRO A 24 17.43 -9.80 -5.49
CA PRO A 24 17.79 -8.43 -5.10
C PRO A 24 18.37 -8.42 -3.68
N SER A 25 19.34 -7.54 -3.44
CA SER A 25 19.82 -7.29 -2.08
C SER A 25 18.74 -6.61 -1.24
N ASN A 26 18.81 -6.76 0.09
CA ASN A 26 17.88 -6.10 1.00
C ASN A 26 17.85 -4.57 0.78
N VAL A 27 19.02 -3.96 0.51
CA VAL A 27 19.11 -2.52 0.19
C VAL A 27 18.39 -2.20 -1.13
N GLY A 28 18.52 -3.06 -2.14
CA GLY A 28 17.80 -2.90 -3.41
C GLY A 28 16.28 -3.00 -3.24
N LEU A 29 15.81 -3.97 -2.47
CA LEU A 29 14.38 -4.14 -2.16
C LEU A 29 13.86 -2.97 -1.31
N ALA A 30 14.63 -2.52 -0.32
CA ALA A 30 14.32 -1.34 0.48
C ALA A 30 14.20 -0.09 -0.38
N ALA A 31 15.14 0.15 -1.31
CA ALA A 31 15.07 1.30 -2.22
C ALA A 31 13.82 1.26 -3.11
N TYR A 32 13.46 0.08 -3.62
CA TYR A 32 12.22 -0.13 -4.38
C TYR A 32 10.98 0.22 -3.53
N LEU A 33 10.86 -0.33 -2.32
CA LEU A 33 9.73 -0.07 -1.42
C LEU A 33 9.67 1.39 -0.98
N PHE A 34 10.83 2.01 -0.72
CA PHE A 34 10.93 3.42 -0.34
C PHE A 34 10.37 4.33 -1.43
N MET A 35 10.74 4.10 -2.69
CA MET A 35 10.26 4.89 -3.82
C MET A 35 8.75 4.72 -4.02
N TRP A 36 8.20 3.53 -3.79
CA TRP A 36 6.75 3.32 -3.76
C TRP A 36 6.09 4.10 -2.61
N GLY A 37 6.67 4.07 -1.41
CA GLY A 37 6.19 4.85 -0.27
C GLY A 37 6.22 6.36 -0.54
N LEU A 38 7.30 6.87 -1.15
CA LEU A 38 7.40 8.27 -1.55
C LEU A 38 6.33 8.65 -2.58
N PHE A 39 6.14 7.83 -3.61
CA PHE A 39 5.08 8.03 -4.59
C PHE A 39 3.69 8.06 -3.91
N THR A 40 3.39 7.10 -3.04
CA THR A 40 2.12 7.03 -2.32
C THR A 40 1.91 8.23 -1.40
N PHE A 41 2.96 8.66 -0.69
CA PHE A 41 2.90 9.83 0.18
C PHE A 41 2.64 11.12 -0.61
N MET A 42 3.25 11.28 -1.78
CA MET A 42 2.94 12.42 -2.66
C MET A 42 1.50 12.37 -3.16
N MET A 43 1.01 11.17 -3.52
CA MET A 43 -0.39 10.99 -3.92
C MET A 43 -1.39 11.24 -2.79
N PHE A 44 -1.01 10.98 -1.53
CA PHE A 44 -1.85 11.28 -0.37
C PHE A 44 -2.27 12.75 -0.33
N PHE A 45 -1.38 13.70 -0.65
CA PHE A 45 -1.74 15.12 -0.69
C PHE A 45 -2.84 15.43 -1.72
N SER A 46 -2.88 14.69 -2.83
CA SER A 46 -3.96 14.81 -3.82
C SER A 46 -5.31 14.32 -3.29
N THR A 47 -5.33 13.47 -2.25
CA THR A 47 -6.56 12.96 -1.62
C THR A 47 -7.17 13.91 -0.59
N LEU A 48 -6.49 15.00 -0.21
CA LEU A 48 -6.94 15.89 0.86
C LEU A 48 -8.26 16.62 0.58
N LYS A 49 -8.63 16.74 -0.71
CA LYS A 49 -9.92 17.29 -1.16
C LYS A 49 -10.94 16.21 -1.54
N MET A 50 -10.59 14.94 -1.32
CA MET A 50 -11.45 13.78 -1.57
C MET A 50 -12.02 13.26 -0.24
N ASN A 51 -12.75 12.13 -0.28
CA ASN A 51 -13.36 11.55 0.91
C ASN A 51 -12.31 11.06 1.95
N ARG A 52 -12.67 11.09 3.23
CA ARG A 52 -11.78 10.72 4.35
C ARG A 52 -11.35 9.26 4.31
N ALA A 53 -12.22 8.36 3.86
CA ALA A 53 -11.86 6.95 3.71
C ALA A 53 -10.69 6.76 2.73
N LEU A 54 -10.66 7.51 1.62
CA LEU A 54 -9.55 7.49 0.67
C LEU A 54 -8.27 8.08 1.25
N GLN A 55 -8.37 9.13 2.06
CA GLN A 55 -7.22 9.70 2.78
C GLN A 55 -6.60 8.65 3.73
N VAL A 56 -7.44 7.89 4.44
CA VAL A 56 -6.98 6.80 5.32
C VAL A 56 -6.24 5.73 4.52
N VAL A 57 -6.80 5.28 3.38
CA VAL A 57 -6.14 4.30 2.51
C VAL A 57 -4.77 4.78 2.06
N PHE A 58 -4.66 6.01 1.56
CA PHE A 58 -3.37 6.50 1.04
C PHE A 58 -2.34 6.76 2.14
N LEU A 59 -2.76 7.28 3.30
CA LEU A 59 -1.85 7.51 4.41
C LEU A 59 -1.35 6.20 5.03
N SER A 60 -2.25 5.25 5.30
CA SER A 60 -1.89 3.92 5.80
C SER A 60 -0.98 3.17 4.84
N LEU A 61 -1.26 3.25 3.53
CA LEU A 61 -0.40 2.64 2.51
C LEU A 61 0.99 3.28 2.44
N ALA A 62 1.10 4.60 2.57
CA ALA A 62 2.41 5.29 2.61
C ALA A 62 3.22 4.83 3.83
N ILE A 63 2.58 4.77 5.00
CA ILE A 63 3.19 4.28 6.23
C ILE A 63 3.63 2.82 6.07
N LEU A 64 2.79 1.96 5.50
CA LEU A 64 3.10 0.56 5.23
C LEU A 64 4.39 0.40 4.43
N PHE A 65 4.53 1.12 3.32
CA PHE A 65 5.74 1.05 2.48
C PHE A 65 7.01 1.43 3.24
N TRP A 66 6.94 2.46 4.09
CA TRP A 66 8.09 2.88 4.87
C TRP A 66 8.41 1.94 6.03
N ILE A 67 7.42 1.32 6.68
CA ILE A 67 7.68 0.28 7.69
C ILE A 67 8.31 -0.94 7.01
N LEU A 68 7.83 -1.37 5.83
CA LEU A 68 8.46 -2.45 5.06
C LEU A 68 9.90 -2.10 4.67
N THR A 69 10.13 -0.88 4.21
CA THR A 69 11.50 -0.38 3.91
C THR A 69 12.41 -0.48 5.13
N LEU A 70 11.94 -0.04 6.30
CA LEU A 70 12.69 -0.13 7.56
C LEU A 70 12.93 -1.60 7.96
N GLY A 71 11.95 -2.48 7.73
CA GLY A 71 12.10 -3.92 7.94
C GLY A 71 13.24 -4.50 7.11
N GLU A 72 13.32 -4.15 5.83
CA GLU A 72 14.39 -4.61 4.93
C GLU A 72 15.77 -4.06 5.31
N ILE A 73 15.87 -2.79 5.69
CA ILE A 73 17.14 -2.15 6.08
C ILE A 73 17.67 -2.72 7.41
N THR A 74 16.79 -2.90 8.38
CA THR A 74 17.18 -3.33 9.73
C THR A 74 17.26 -4.85 9.89
N GLY A 75 16.58 -5.61 9.02
CA GLY A 75 16.39 -7.05 9.17
C GLY A 75 15.59 -7.44 10.42
N ASN A 76 14.91 -6.50 11.08
CA ASN A 76 14.23 -6.75 12.35
C ASN A 76 12.85 -7.40 12.11
N PRO A 77 12.64 -8.66 12.53
CA PRO A 77 11.38 -9.36 12.30
C PRO A 77 10.18 -8.74 13.03
N ILE A 78 10.41 -7.97 14.10
CA ILE A 78 9.36 -7.24 14.80
C ILE A 78 8.81 -6.12 13.91
N ILE A 79 9.69 -5.40 13.20
CA ILE A 79 9.28 -4.31 12.29
C ILE A 79 8.46 -4.89 11.13
N THR A 80 8.89 -6.02 10.56
CA THR A 80 8.13 -6.71 9.50
C THR A 80 6.77 -7.21 10.00
N LYS A 81 6.67 -7.67 11.25
CA LYS A 81 5.37 -8.02 11.85
C LYS A 81 4.46 -6.81 12.02
N ILE A 82 5.00 -5.67 12.46
CA ILE A 82 4.24 -4.41 12.56
C ILE A 82 3.74 -4.00 11.17
N ALA A 83 4.59 -4.13 10.14
CA ALA A 83 4.20 -3.88 8.75
C ALA A 83 3.05 -4.77 8.28
N GLY A 84 2.96 -6.01 8.78
CA GLY A 84 1.85 -6.91 8.48
C GLY A 84 0.55 -6.62 9.24
N ILE A 85 0.60 -5.91 10.39
CA ILE A 85 -0.59 -5.49 11.15
C ILE A 85 -1.19 -4.20 10.57
N GLU A 86 -0.34 -3.19 10.31
CA GLU A 86 -0.62 -2.28 9.19
C GLU A 86 -0.70 -3.12 7.90
N GLY A 87 -1.06 -2.70 6.70
CA GLY A 87 -1.27 -3.65 5.60
C GLY A 87 -2.56 -4.47 5.75
N ILE A 88 -2.79 -5.20 6.85
CA ILE A 88 -4.13 -5.71 7.20
C ILE A 88 -5.09 -4.54 7.39
N PHE A 89 -4.72 -3.55 8.22
CA PHE A 89 -5.52 -2.34 8.40
C PHE A 89 -5.72 -1.58 7.07
N CYS A 90 -4.63 -1.24 6.37
CA CYS A 90 -4.68 -0.62 5.05
C CYS A 90 -5.60 -1.39 4.07
N GLY A 91 -5.45 -2.70 3.97
CA GLY A 91 -6.22 -3.55 3.07
C GLY A 91 -7.71 -3.55 3.39
N PHE A 92 -8.08 -3.70 4.66
CA PHE A 92 -9.49 -3.62 5.07
C PHE A 92 -10.09 -2.23 4.86
N SER A 93 -9.31 -1.15 5.06
CA SER A 93 -9.79 0.20 4.76
C SER A 93 -10.08 0.41 3.27
N ALA A 94 -9.26 -0.17 2.39
CA ALA A 94 -9.46 -0.13 0.94
C ALA A 94 -10.68 -0.96 0.50
N ILE A 95 -10.84 -2.16 1.08
CA ILE A 95 -12.02 -3.01 0.84
C ILE A 95 -13.29 -2.28 1.28
N TYR A 96 -13.28 -1.65 2.46
CA TYR A 96 -14.40 -0.86 2.96
C TYR A 96 -14.78 0.25 1.99
N LEU A 97 -13.81 1.06 1.55
CA LEU A 97 -14.05 2.16 0.62
C LEU A 97 -14.64 1.64 -0.70
N ALA A 98 -14.10 0.56 -1.25
CA ALA A 98 -14.60 -0.03 -2.49
C ALA A 98 -16.07 -0.48 -2.38
N ILE A 99 -16.43 -1.16 -1.27
CA ILE A 99 -17.82 -1.58 -1.00
C ILE A 99 -18.70 -0.35 -0.80
N ALA A 100 -18.22 0.66 -0.08
CA ALA A 100 -18.96 1.89 0.21
C ALA A 100 -19.26 2.69 -1.06
N GLU A 101 -18.30 2.84 -1.97
CA GLU A 101 -18.51 3.52 -3.25
C GLU A 101 -19.56 2.80 -4.11
N VAL A 102 -19.43 1.48 -4.31
CA VAL A 102 -20.40 0.70 -5.09
C VAL A 102 -21.78 0.74 -4.46
N THR A 103 -21.88 0.59 -3.14
CA THR A 103 -23.17 0.62 -2.44
C THR A 103 -23.81 2.00 -2.57
N ASN A 104 -23.08 3.08 -2.30
CA ASN A 104 -23.62 4.43 -2.36
C ASN A 104 -24.08 4.81 -3.77
N GLU A 105 -23.36 4.35 -4.80
CA GLU A 105 -23.73 4.55 -6.20
C GLU A 105 -25.04 3.83 -6.54
N ILE A 106 -25.15 2.54 -6.23
CA ILE A 106 -26.33 1.73 -6.54
C ILE A 106 -27.59 2.23 -5.83
N TYR A 107 -27.47 2.69 -4.58
CA TYR A 107 -28.61 3.20 -3.82
C TYR A 107 -28.89 4.71 -4.06
N GLY A 108 -28.05 5.40 -4.82
CA GLY A 108 -28.20 6.83 -5.12
C GLY A 108 -28.14 7.75 -3.89
N ARG A 109 -27.64 7.25 -2.76
CA ARG A 109 -27.54 7.98 -1.48
C ARG A 109 -26.38 7.44 -0.65
N GLU A 110 -25.97 8.18 0.37
CA GLU A 110 -24.97 7.69 1.32
C GLU A 110 -25.60 6.65 2.26
N VAL A 111 -25.27 5.37 2.02
CA VAL A 111 -25.61 4.21 2.85
C VAL A 111 -24.44 3.87 3.77
N LEU A 112 -23.22 3.88 3.23
CA LEU A 112 -21.97 3.65 3.95
C LEU A 112 -21.15 4.95 4.00
N PRO A 113 -20.78 5.45 5.19
CA PRO A 113 -20.17 6.77 5.34
C PRO A 113 -18.71 6.77 4.88
N ILE A 114 -18.40 7.58 3.85
CA ILE A 114 -17.02 7.73 3.35
C ILE A 114 -16.35 9.02 3.85
N GLY A 115 -17.10 9.87 4.55
CA GLY A 115 -16.63 11.15 5.05
C GLY A 115 -16.34 12.13 3.92
N LYS A 116 -17.39 12.62 3.26
CA LYS A 116 -17.25 13.68 2.25
C LYS A 116 -16.65 14.93 2.89
N VAL A 117 -15.75 15.59 2.16
CA VAL A 117 -15.03 16.82 2.58
C VAL A 117 -15.65 18.02 1.89
#